data_AF-A0A6A5UH30-F1
#
_entry.id   AF-A0A6A5UH30-F1
#
_cell.length_a   1.000
_cell.length_b   1.000
_cell.length_c   1.000
_cell.angle_alpha   90.00
_cell.angle_beta   90.00
_cell.angle_gamma   90.00
#
_symmetry.space_group_name_H-M   'P 1'
#
loop_
_entity.id
_entity.type
_entity.pdbx_description
1 polymer ?
#
loop_
_entity_poly.entity_id
_entity_poly.type
_entity_poly.pdbx_seq_one_letter_code
_entity_poly.pdbx_strand_id
1 'polypeptide(L)'
;YRSLGLLPVKKANFFPLFWSAYISSFTKKNILSSFEATGIWPIDQSVVTKKFQPSTPPQESRDTASSHLSPSDWQRMERLLKDIVKKGTNKIVKKLKAEATFHSPRSLKKGRAEQAAKDKAEAVEQLKKAKIKKLRAANKLYNKKIAQEKREKREKDKVAKEKEKAAKARRKADKKADRDRQKALQTSQAGKRKASRPLPRQQKR
;
A
#
# COMPACT_ATOMS: atom_id res chain seq x y z
N TYR A 1 48.80 38.20 -23.53
CA TYR A 1 48.70 36.83 -23.01
C TYR A 1 47.24 36.42 -22.90
N ARG A 2 46.73 35.61 -23.84
CA ARG A 2 45.40 34.96 -23.75
C ARG A 2 45.59 33.64 -23.00
N SER A 3 45.08 33.53 -21.78
CA SER A 3 45.05 32.26 -21.05
C SER A 3 44.04 31.32 -21.73
N LEU A 4 44.44 30.07 -21.97
CA LEU A 4 43.68 29.04 -22.69
C LEU A 4 42.39 28.56 -21.98
N GLY A 5 41.86 29.30 -20.99
CA GLY A 5 40.60 28.98 -20.30
C GLY A 5 40.58 27.66 -19.50
N LEU A 6 41.67 26.90 -19.52
CA LEU A 6 41.82 25.66 -18.77
C LEU A 6 42.24 26.02 -17.35
N LEU A 7 41.27 26.10 -16.45
CA LEU A 7 41.55 26.07 -15.02
C LEU A 7 42.38 24.80 -14.74
N PRO A 8 43.47 24.88 -13.95
CA PRO A 8 44.24 23.70 -13.56
C PRO A 8 43.43 22.84 -12.59
N VAL A 9 42.48 22.07 -13.13
CA VAL A 9 41.60 21.18 -12.38
C VAL A 9 42.32 19.84 -12.19
N LYS A 10 42.75 19.56 -10.96
CA LYS A 10 43.23 18.21 -10.59
C LYS A 10 42.06 17.23 -10.57
N LYS A 11 42.33 15.93 -10.74
CA LYS A 11 41.30 14.87 -10.69
C LYS A 11 40.44 14.92 -9.41
N ALA A 12 41.03 15.31 -8.27
CA ALA A 12 40.32 15.50 -7.01
C ALA A 12 39.27 16.64 -7.04
N ASN A 13 39.48 17.65 -7.89
CA ASN A 13 38.58 18.78 -8.06
C ASN A 13 37.43 18.48 -9.03
N PHE A 14 37.53 17.38 -9.80
CA PHE A 14 36.52 17.02 -10.80
C PHE A 14 35.16 16.75 -10.14
N PHE A 15 35.12 15.93 -9.09
CA PHE A 15 33.84 15.50 -8.54
C PHE A 15 33.04 16.64 -7.88
N PRO A 16 33.61 17.52 -7.05
CA PRO A 16 32.88 18.67 -6.51
C PRO A 16 32.39 19.65 -7.59
N LEU A 17 33.23 19.93 -8.60
CA LEU A 17 32.87 20.79 -9.72
C LEU A 17 31.75 20.18 -10.57
N PHE A 18 31.91 18.90 -10.96
CA PHE A 18 30.89 18.16 -11.68
C PHE A 18 29.59 18.09 -10.90
N TRP A 19 29.63 17.74 -9.61
CA TRP A 19 28.42 17.59 -8.79
C TRP A 19 27.66 18.91 -8.63
N SER A 20 28.39 20.02 -8.41
CA SER A 20 27.78 21.35 -8.33
C SER A 20 27.12 21.75 -9.65
N ALA A 21 27.79 21.52 -10.79
CA ALA A 21 27.25 21.79 -12.12
C ALA A 21 26.08 20.86 -12.47
N TYR A 22 26.17 19.58 -12.08
CA TYR A 22 25.15 18.56 -12.30
C TYR A 22 23.86 18.91 -11.56
N ILE A 23 23.93 19.25 -10.27
CA ILE A 23 22.76 19.70 -9.50
C ILE A 23 22.19 21.00 -10.10
N SER A 24 23.05 21.96 -10.45
CA SER A 24 22.64 23.21 -11.08
C SER A 24 21.95 23.00 -12.44
N SER A 25 22.28 21.91 -13.14
CA SER A 25 21.69 21.58 -14.43
C SER A 25 20.22 21.15 -14.35
N PHE A 26 19.74 20.67 -13.19
CA PHE A 26 18.34 20.26 -12.96
C PHE A 26 17.38 21.44 -12.79
N THR A 27 17.37 22.33 -13.77
CA THR A 27 16.35 23.38 -13.86
C THR A 27 15.09 22.84 -14.53
N LYS A 28 13.93 23.39 -14.16
CA LYS A 28 12.64 23.05 -14.79
C LYS A 28 12.71 23.17 -16.31
N LYS A 29 13.39 24.20 -16.82
CA LYS A 29 13.59 24.43 -18.26
C LYS A 29 14.38 23.30 -18.94
N ASN A 30 15.52 22.90 -18.37
CA ASN A 30 16.35 21.82 -18.93
C ASN A 30 15.65 20.47 -18.87
N ILE A 31 14.95 20.19 -17.76
CA ILE A 31 14.16 18.98 -17.59
C ILE A 31 13.05 18.92 -18.66
N LEU A 32 12.27 20.00 -18.84
CA LEU A 32 11.22 20.07 -19.85
C LEU A 32 11.78 19.91 -21.28
N SER A 33 12.89 20.58 -21.59
CA SER A 33 13.55 20.45 -22.90
C SER A 33 14.09 19.03 -23.16
N SER A 34 14.58 18.34 -22.13
CA SER A 34 15.03 16.95 -22.25
C SER A 34 13.88 15.99 -22.55
N PHE A 35 12.71 16.21 -21.94
CA PHE A 35 11.50 15.44 -22.24
C PHE A 35 10.98 15.71 -23.65
N GLU A 36 11.00 16.97 -24.08
CA GLU A 36 10.64 17.38 -25.44
C GLU A 36 11.55 16.73 -26.49
N ALA A 37 12.86 16.68 -26.24
CA ALA A 37 13.83 16.07 -27.14
C ALA A 37 13.74 14.54 -27.21
N THR A 38 13.43 13.89 -26.08
CA THR A 38 13.32 12.42 -25.99
C THR A 38 11.98 11.89 -26.51
N GLY A 39 11.00 12.77 -26.73
CA GLY A 39 9.66 12.38 -27.18
C GLY A 39 8.89 11.55 -26.15
N ILE A 40 9.35 11.53 -24.90
CA ILE A 40 8.66 10.86 -23.79
C ILE A 40 7.48 11.74 -23.32
N TRP A 41 7.63 13.07 -23.39
CA TRP A 41 6.59 14.06 -23.07
C TRP A 41 6.96 15.45 -23.66
N PRO A 42 6.13 16.16 -24.46
CA PRO A 42 4.75 15.86 -24.85
C PRO A 42 4.63 14.63 -25.76
N ILE A 43 3.41 14.07 -25.83
CA ILE A 43 2.99 12.87 -26.61
C ILE A 43 3.02 13.15 -28.13
N ASP A 44 3.94 13.98 -28.60
CA ASP A 44 4.12 14.22 -30.02
C ASP A 44 5.46 13.63 -30.48
N GLN A 45 5.40 12.36 -30.87
CA GLN A 45 6.51 11.62 -31.45
C GLN A 45 7.04 12.28 -32.74
N SER A 46 6.28 13.20 -33.36
CA SER A 46 6.63 13.84 -34.62
C SER A 46 7.90 14.69 -34.55
N VAL A 47 8.25 15.22 -33.37
CA VAL A 47 9.46 16.03 -33.17
C VAL A 47 10.74 15.23 -33.42
N VAL A 48 10.74 13.95 -33.02
CA VAL A 48 11.87 13.05 -33.23
C VAL A 48 11.83 12.50 -34.66
N THR A 49 10.67 12.08 -35.16
CA THR A 49 10.57 11.45 -36.49
C THR A 49 10.86 12.40 -37.64
N LYS A 50 10.58 13.71 -37.50
CA LYS A 50 10.95 14.73 -38.50
C LYS A 50 12.45 14.80 -38.75
N LYS A 51 13.29 14.55 -37.73
CA LYS A 51 14.75 14.58 -37.88
C LYS A 51 15.32 13.39 -38.67
N PHE A 52 14.54 12.33 -38.80
CA PHE A 52 14.92 11.10 -39.51
C PHE A 52 14.22 10.96 -40.86
N GLN A 53 13.54 12.00 -41.34
CA GLN A 53 13.02 11.98 -42.71
C GLN A 53 14.21 12.14 -43.67
N PRO A 54 14.47 11.15 -44.56
CA PRO A 54 15.52 11.26 -45.54
C PRO A 54 15.19 12.42 -46.48
N SER A 55 16.09 13.40 -46.60
CA SER A 55 15.94 14.52 -47.53
C SER A 55 16.12 14.11 -49.01
N THR A 56 16.37 12.82 -49.25
CA THR A 56 16.64 12.22 -50.56
C THR A 56 15.53 11.21 -50.87
N PRO A 57 14.97 11.17 -52.09
CA PRO A 57 13.91 10.22 -52.43
C PRO A 57 14.38 8.77 -52.17
N PRO A 58 13.52 7.89 -51.62
CA PRO A 58 13.90 6.51 -51.35
C PRO A 58 14.28 5.81 -52.65
N GLN A 59 15.54 5.40 -52.76
CA GLN A 59 15.93 4.36 -53.71
C GLN A 59 15.27 3.07 -53.22
N GLU A 60 14.38 2.50 -54.03
CA GLU A 60 13.69 1.25 -53.73
C GLU A 60 14.70 0.09 -53.65
N SER A 61 15.35 -0.10 -52.51
CA SER A 61 15.88 -1.41 -52.15
C SER A 61 14.80 -2.13 -51.37
N ARG A 62 14.00 -2.91 -52.10
CA ARG A 62 13.30 -4.06 -51.54
C ARG A 62 14.30 -4.87 -50.72
N ASP A 63 13.82 -5.41 -49.61
CA ASP A 63 14.49 -6.39 -48.75
C ASP A 63 15.33 -5.81 -47.62
N THR A 64 14.66 -5.22 -46.62
CA THR A 64 15.17 -5.31 -45.25
C THR A 64 14.03 -5.71 -44.33
N ALA A 65 13.67 -6.99 -44.41
CA ALA A 65 12.95 -7.65 -43.34
C ALA A 65 13.75 -7.47 -42.05
N SER A 66 13.24 -6.63 -41.14
CA SER A 66 13.74 -6.49 -39.77
C SER A 66 13.81 -7.87 -39.11
N SER A 67 14.97 -8.52 -39.18
CA SER A 67 15.17 -9.85 -38.64
C SER A 67 15.18 -9.77 -37.11
N HIS A 68 14.16 -10.35 -36.48
CA HIS A 68 13.95 -10.47 -35.03
C HIS A 68 14.98 -11.37 -34.30
N LEU A 69 16.22 -11.43 -34.77
CA LEU A 69 17.29 -12.16 -34.12
C LEU A 69 17.96 -11.23 -33.11
N SER A 70 18.16 -11.70 -31.88
CA SER A 70 19.02 -10.98 -30.93
C SER A 70 20.41 -10.82 -31.56
N PRO A 71 21.16 -9.73 -31.27
CA PRO A 71 22.53 -9.59 -31.76
C PRO A 71 23.41 -10.83 -31.49
N SER A 72 23.17 -11.52 -30.37
CA SER A 72 23.84 -12.78 -30.01
C SER A 72 23.45 -13.96 -30.91
N ASP A 73 22.20 -14.02 -31.37
CA ASP A 73 21.68 -15.08 -32.24
C ASP A 73 22.21 -14.91 -33.66
N TRP A 74 22.31 -13.66 -34.13
CA TRP A 74 22.90 -13.33 -35.43
C TRP A 74 24.37 -13.75 -35.52
N GLN A 75 25.17 -13.45 -34.49
CA GLN A 75 26.58 -13.85 -34.45
C GLN A 75 26.76 -15.38 -34.49
N ARG A 76 25.85 -16.15 -33.89
CA ARG A 76 25.88 -17.61 -33.95
C ARG A 76 25.58 -18.12 -35.35
N MET A 77 24.56 -17.57 -36.00
CA MET A 77 24.24 -17.92 -37.39
C MET A 77 25.37 -17.55 -38.36
N GLU A 78 25.99 -16.39 -38.18
CA GLU A 78 27.08 -15.94 -39.04
C GLU A 78 28.33 -16.84 -38.93
N ARG A 79 28.67 -17.30 -37.72
CA ARG A 79 29.75 -18.29 -37.51
C ARG A 79 29.46 -19.60 -38.22
N LEU A 80 28.22 -20.10 -38.12
CA LEU A 80 27.83 -21.35 -38.76
C LEU A 80 27.81 -21.23 -40.29
N LEU A 81 27.37 -20.11 -40.85
CA LEU A 81 27.45 -19.84 -42.29
C LEU A 81 28.91 -19.78 -42.77
N LYS A 82 29.78 -19.09 -42.03
CA LYS A 82 31.23 -19.04 -42.31
C LYS A 82 31.85 -20.44 -42.27
N ASP A 83 31.50 -21.27 -41.29
CA ASP A 83 32.00 -22.64 -41.20
C ASP A 83 31.50 -23.54 -42.34
N ILE A 84 30.26 -23.37 -42.82
CA ILE A 84 29.75 -24.10 -44.00
C ILE A 84 30.54 -23.73 -45.25
N VAL A 85 30.72 -22.43 -45.51
CA VAL A 85 31.48 -21.93 -46.65
C VAL A 85 32.93 -22.44 -46.60
N LYS A 86 33.49 -22.58 -45.39
CA LYS A 86 34.89 -23.00 -45.19
C LYS A 86 35.09 -24.53 -45.21
N LYS A 87 34.11 -25.33 -44.80
CA LYS A 87 34.28 -26.78 -44.56
C LYS A 87 33.35 -27.70 -45.35
N GLY A 88 32.32 -27.19 -46.03
CA GLY A 88 31.44 -27.97 -46.91
C GLY A 88 30.85 -29.24 -46.25
N THR A 89 30.30 -29.16 -45.04
CA THR A 89 29.83 -30.36 -44.30
C THR A 89 28.33 -30.34 -43.96
N ASN A 90 27.65 -31.45 -44.27
CA ASN A 90 26.22 -31.69 -44.00
C ASN A 90 25.82 -31.61 -42.52
N LYS A 91 26.76 -31.84 -41.58
CA LYS A 91 26.50 -31.75 -40.13
C LYS A 91 26.21 -30.31 -39.70
N ILE A 92 26.89 -29.33 -40.28
CA ILE A 92 26.70 -27.91 -39.95
C ILE A 92 25.38 -27.40 -40.55
N VAL A 93 25.02 -27.87 -41.75
CA VAL A 93 23.70 -27.60 -42.36
C VAL A 93 22.56 -28.13 -41.48
N LYS A 94 22.68 -29.34 -40.92
CA LYS A 94 21.69 -29.88 -39.97
C LYS A 94 21.59 -29.03 -38.71
N LYS A 95 22.72 -28.55 -38.18
CA LYS A 95 22.78 -27.69 -36.99
C LYS A 95 22.11 -26.34 -37.23
N LEU A 96 22.37 -25.70 -38.37
CA LEU A 96 21.69 -24.47 -38.78
C LEU A 96 20.19 -24.66 -38.92
N LYS A 97 19.74 -25.76 -39.55
CA LYS A 97 18.31 -26.04 -39.68
C LYS A 97 17.63 -26.17 -38.31
N ALA A 98 18.27 -26.85 -37.36
CA ALA A 98 17.75 -26.96 -36.00
C ALA A 98 17.69 -25.59 -35.28
N GLU A 99 18.74 -24.78 -35.39
CA GLU A 99 18.81 -23.45 -34.78
C GLU A 99 17.83 -22.45 -35.42
N ALA A 100 17.67 -22.48 -36.74
CA ALA A 100 16.66 -21.71 -37.47
C ALA A 100 15.22 -22.14 -37.12
N THR A 101 15.00 -23.43 -36.82
CA THR A 101 13.70 -23.91 -36.35
C THR A 101 13.42 -23.44 -34.93
N PHE A 102 14.43 -23.40 -34.07
CA PHE A 102 14.34 -22.87 -32.70
C PHE A 102 14.03 -21.37 -32.70
N HIS A 103 14.63 -20.60 -33.61
CA HIS A 103 14.35 -19.18 -33.82
C HIS A 103 13.26 -18.90 -34.86
N SER A 104 12.48 -19.92 -35.23
CA SER A 104 11.38 -19.75 -36.17
C SER A 104 10.35 -18.77 -35.63
N PRO A 105 9.69 -17.96 -36.49
CA PRO A 105 8.57 -17.13 -36.08
C PRO A 105 7.49 -17.90 -35.29
N ARG A 106 7.32 -19.19 -35.55
CA ARG A 106 6.33 -20.03 -34.86
C ARG A 106 6.73 -20.39 -33.42
N SER A 107 7.98 -20.78 -33.18
CA SER A 107 8.47 -21.10 -31.83
C SER A 107 8.53 -19.85 -30.95
N LEU A 108 8.92 -18.70 -31.52
CA LEU A 108 8.91 -17.42 -30.83
C LEU A 108 7.49 -16.96 -30.46
N LYS A 109 6.52 -17.10 -31.38
CA LYS A 109 5.10 -16.82 -31.08
C LYS A 109 4.58 -17.68 -29.93
N LYS A 110 4.94 -18.98 -29.91
CA LYS A 110 4.56 -19.90 -28.83
C LYS A 110 5.18 -19.48 -27.48
N GLY A 111 6.48 -19.19 -27.44
CA GLY A 111 7.16 -18.75 -26.22
C GLY A 111 6.60 -17.44 -25.66
N ARG A 112 6.25 -16.48 -26.53
CA ARG A 112 5.57 -15.23 -26.12
C ARG A 112 4.19 -15.48 -25.53
N ALA A 113 3.40 -16.37 -26.15
CA ALA A 113 2.08 -16.72 -25.63
C ALA A 113 2.17 -17.39 -24.26
N GLU A 114 3.16 -18.27 -24.05
CA GLU A 114 3.43 -18.90 -22.75
C GLU A 114 3.86 -17.88 -21.69
N GLN A 115 4.75 -16.94 -22.03
CA GLN A 115 5.16 -15.89 -21.09
C GLN A 115 3.99 -14.97 -20.73
N ALA A 116 3.22 -14.52 -21.73
CA ALA A 116 2.03 -13.71 -21.49
C ALA A 116 0.98 -14.45 -20.64
N ALA A 117 0.87 -15.78 -20.78
CA ALA A 117 -0.01 -16.59 -19.93
C ALA A 117 0.49 -16.65 -18.48
N LYS A 118 1.81 -16.78 -18.27
CA LYS A 118 2.43 -16.73 -16.93
C LYS A 118 2.23 -15.36 -16.27
N ASP A 119 2.54 -14.28 -16.98
CA ASP A 119 2.38 -12.92 -16.46
C ASP A 119 0.92 -12.63 -16.08
N LYS A 120 -0.04 -13.10 -16.89
CA LYS A 120 -1.48 -13.03 -16.57
C LYS A 120 -1.85 -13.85 -15.34
N ALA A 121 -1.31 -15.07 -15.21
CA ALA A 121 -1.57 -15.92 -14.04
C ALA A 121 -1.03 -15.28 -12.75
N GLU A 122 0.18 -14.73 -12.80
CA GLU A 122 0.78 -14.00 -11.68
C GLU A 122 -0.04 -12.76 -11.31
N ALA A 123 -0.47 -11.96 -12.30
CA ALA A 123 -1.33 -10.80 -12.06
C ALA A 123 -2.66 -11.19 -11.38
N VAL A 124 -3.30 -12.28 -11.83
CA VAL A 124 -4.53 -12.81 -11.22
C VAL A 124 -4.27 -13.26 -9.78
N GLU A 125 -3.15 -13.90 -9.49
CA GLU A 125 -2.77 -14.31 -8.13
C GLU A 125 -2.56 -13.10 -7.21
N GLN A 126 -1.86 -12.06 -7.68
CA GLN A 126 -1.66 -10.83 -6.93
C GLN A 126 -2.99 -10.12 -6.62
N LEU A 127 -3.91 -10.08 -7.59
CA LEU A 127 -5.26 -9.55 -7.38
C LEU A 127 -6.03 -10.36 -6.33
N LYS A 128 -5.92 -11.69 -6.34
CA LYS A 128 -6.54 -12.56 -5.30
C LYS A 128 -5.96 -12.26 -3.92
N LYS A 129 -4.62 -12.16 -3.79
CA LYS A 129 -3.95 -11.81 -2.52
C LYS A 129 -4.40 -10.44 -2.00
N ALA A 130 -4.49 -9.45 -2.87
CA ALA A 130 -4.97 -8.11 -2.52
C ALA A 130 -6.42 -8.14 -2.02
N LYS A 131 -7.32 -8.88 -2.69
CA LYS A 131 -8.72 -9.06 -2.28
C LYS A 131 -8.81 -9.72 -0.89
N ILE A 132 -8.06 -10.79 -0.65
CA ILE A 132 -8.02 -11.48 0.65
C ILE A 132 -7.53 -10.53 1.76
N LYS A 133 -6.49 -9.72 1.51
CA LYS A 133 -5.98 -8.75 2.48
C LYS A 133 -7.04 -7.70 2.86
N LYS A 134 -7.77 -7.19 1.87
CA LYS A 134 -8.90 -6.25 2.10
C LYS A 134 -10.02 -6.91 2.92
N LEU A 135 -10.41 -8.15 2.59
CA LEU A 135 -11.44 -8.89 3.32
C LEU A 135 -11.03 -9.15 4.78
N ARG A 136 -9.76 -9.53 5.03
CA ARG A 136 -9.23 -9.69 6.39
C ARG A 136 -9.26 -8.40 7.20
N ALA A 137 -8.90 -7.27 6.59
CA ALA A 137 -8.96 -5.96 7.24
C ALA A 137 -10.41 -5.59 7.60
N ALA A 138 -11.35 -5.80 6.69
CA ALA A 138 -12.78 -5.57 6.94
C ALA A 138 -13.31 -6.44 8.09
N ASN A 139 -13.00 -7.75 8.09
CA ASN A 139 -13.40 -8.65 9.17
C ASN A 139 -12.80 -8.24 10.53
N LYS A 140 -11.55 -7.77 10.56
CA LYS A 140 -10.92 -7.25 11.78
C LYS A 140 -11.68 -6.03 12.32
N LEU A 141 -12.10 -5.12 11.44
CA LEU A 141 -12.90 -3.95 11.84
C LEU A 141 -14.29 -4.35 12.35
N TYR A 142 -14.96 -5.29 11.67
CA TYR A 142 -16.26 -5.81 12.08
C TYR A 142 -16.21 -6.45 13.48
N ASN A 143 -15.22 -7.32 13.72
CA ASN A 143 -15.01 -7.95 15.03
C ASN A 143 -14.71 -6.91 16.13
N LYS A 144 -13.98 -5.84 15.81
CA LYS A 144 -13.75 -4.73 16.75
C LYS A 144 -15.05 -4.01 17.12
N LYS A 145 -15.93 -3.74 16.15
CA LYS A 145 -17.25 -3.13 16.41
C LYS A 145 -18.11 -4.01 17.33
N ILE A 146 -18.19 -5.31 17.04
CA ILE A 146 -18.90 -6.26 17.92
C ILE A 146 -18.32 -6.25 19.34
N ALA A 147 -16.98 -6.21 19.47
CA ALA A 147 -16.35 -6.17 20.77
C ALA A 147 -16.65 -4.87 21.54
N GLN A 148 -16.70 -3.72 20.85
CA GLN A 148 -17.08 -2.43 21.45
C GLN A 148 -18.54 -2.45 21.92
N GLU A 149 -19.47 -2.89 21.09
CA GLU A 149 -20.88 -3.01 21.47
C GLU A 149 -21.07 -3.94 22.68
N LYS A 150 -20.34 -5.06 22.74
CA LYS A 150 -20.37 -5.94 23.91
C LYS A 150 -19.82 -5.27 25.18
N ARG A 151 -18.78 -4.43 25.05
CA ARG A 151 -18.24 -3.65 26.19
C ARG A 151 -19.24 -2.60 26.67
N GLU A 152 -19.85 -1.87 25.74
CA GLU A 152 -20.86 -0.87 26.07
C GLU A 152 -22.08 -1.48 26.76
N LYS A 153 -22.55 -2.66 26.29
CA LYS A 153 -23.62 -3.41 26.98
C LYS A 153 -23.21 -3.76 28.41
N ARG A 154 -22.00 -4.30 28.61
CA ARG A 154 -21.49 -4.62 29.96
C ARG A 154 -21.40 -3.39 30.86
N GLU A 155 -20.96 -2.25 30.35
CA GLU A 155 -20.90 -1.00 31.11
C GLU A 155 -22.31 -0.50 31.47
N LYS A 156 -23.26 -0.54 30.53
CA LYS A 156 -24.67 -0.22 30.81
C LYS A 156 -25.25 -1.15 31.89
N ASP A 157 -24.94 -2.45 31.84
CA ASP A 157 -25.39 -3.42 32.84
C ASP A 157 -24.77 -3.16 34.22
N LYS A 158 -23.48 -2.77 34.30
CA LYS A 158 -22.84 -2.38 35.55
C LYS A 158 -23.49 -1.14 36.15
N VAL A 159 -23.67 -0.09 35.35
CA VAL A 159 -24.32 1.15 35.78
C VAL A 159 -25.75 0.90 36.24
N ALA A 160 -26.50 0.03 35.55
CA ALA A 160 -27.84 -0.36 35.98
C ALA A 160 -27.83 -1.07 37.34
N LYS A 161 -26.90 -2.02 37.55
CA LYS A 161 -26.72 -2.71 38.84
C LYS A 161 -26.34 -1.75 39.96
N GLU A 162 -25.48 -0.77 39.71
CA GLU A 162 -25.12 0.25 40.71
C GLU A 162 -26.28 1.17 41.05
N LYS A 163 -27.05 1.62 40.05
CA LYS A 163 -28.27 2.42 40.26
C LYS A 163 -29.31 1.63 41.07
N GLU A 164 -29.48 0.34 40.79
CA GLU A 164 -30.39 -0.51 41.57
C GLU A 164 -29.93 -0.66 43.02
N LYS A 165 -28.63 -0.91 43.25
CA LYS A 165 -28.05 -0.96 44.60
C LYS A 165 -28.23 0.37 45.34
N ALA A 166 -27.97 1.50 44.69
CA ALA A 166 -28.17 2.83 45.26
C ALA A 166 -29.64 3.10 45.59
N ALA A 167 -30.57 2.73 44.71
CA ALA A 167 -32.01 2.86 44.97
C ALA A 167 -32.47 1.97 46.14
N LYS A 168 -31.97 0.73 46.24
CA LYS A 168 -32.22 -0.14 47.40
C LYS A 168 -31.65 0.44 48.70
N ALA A 169 -30.46 1.03 48.66
CA ALA A 169 -29.85 1.69 49.82
C ALA A 169 -30.67 2.92 50.27
N ARG A 170 -31.11 3.76 49.33
CA ARG A 170 -32.00 4.91 49.60
C ARG A 170 -33.31 4.46 50.24
N ARG A 171 -34.01 3.47 49.64
CA ARG A 171 -35.24 2.90 50.22
C ARG A 171 -35.05 2.35 51.63
N LYS A 172 -33.89 1.74 51.92
CA LYS A 172 -33.56 1.27 53.29
C LYS A 172 -33.32 2.44 54.25
N ALA A 173 -32.65 3.49 53.80
CA ALA A 173 -32.42 4.70 54.59
C ALA A 173 -33.72 5.43 54.91
N ASP A 174 -34.60 5.62 53.92
CA ASP A 174 -35.92 6.25 54.10
C ASP A 174 -36.76 5.46 55.13
N LYS A 175 -36.85 4.14 54.97
CA LYS A 175 -37.54 3.26 55.95
C LYS A 175 -36.94 3.30 57.36
N LYS A 176 -35.64 3.61 57.49
CA LYS A 176 -34.99 3.78 58.79
C LYS A 176 -35.35 5.15 59.37
N ALA A 177 -35.23 6.20 58.57
CA ALA A 177 -35.59 7.56 58.96
C ALA A 177 -37.05 7.66 59.40
N ASP A 178 -37.98 7.01 58.69
CA ASP A 178 -39.40 6.97 59.07
C ASP A 178 -39.63 6.25 60.41
N ARG A 179 -38.94 5.13 60.63
CA ARG A 179 -38.98 4.41 61.92
C ARG A 179 -38.43 5.27 63.05
N ASP A 180 -37.32 5.95 62.82
CA ASP A 180 -36.69 6.82 63.81
C ASP A 180 -37.59 8.05 64.12
N ARG A 181 -38.24 8.63 63.10
CA ARG A 181 -39.27 9.68 63.27
C ARG A 181 -40.46 9.20 64.08
N GLN A 182 -40.99 8.00 63.80
CA GLN A 182 -42.11 7.43 64.57
C GLN A 182 -41.74 7.20 66.03
N LYS A 183 -40.53 6.66 66.31
CA LYS A 183 -40.03 6.49 67.67
C LYS A 183 -39.88 7.83 68.41
N ALA A 184 -39.34 8.86 67.76
CA ALA A 184 -39.20 10.20 68.33
C ALA A 184 -40.55 10.84 68.68
N LEU A 185 -41.56 10.65 67.82
CA LEU A 185 -42.92 11.10 68.09
C LEU A 185 -43.52 10.37 69.31
N GLN A 186 -43.36 9.04 69.41
CA GLN A 186 -43.83 8.27 70.57
C GLN A 186 -43.16 8.68 71.89
N THR A 187 -41.83 8.85 71.93
CA THR A 187 -41.13 9.27 73.15
C THR A 187 -41.53 10.68 73.59
N SER A 188 -41.74 11.61 72.64
CA SER A 188 -42.23 12.96 72.93
C SER A 188 -43.63 13.00 73.57
N GLN A 189 -44.49 12.02 73.25
CA GLN A 189 -45.81 11.88 73.85
C GLN A 189 -45.77 11.18 75.23
N ALA A 190 -44.86 10.22 75.42
CA ALA A 190 -44.69 9.51 76.68
C ALA A 190 -44.19 10.42 77.83
N GLY A 191 -43.38 11.44 77.51
CA GLY A 191 -42.91 12.43 78.49
C GLY A 191 -44.01 13.32 79.10
N LYS A 192 -45.19 13.42 78.46
CA LYS A 192 -46.30 14.25 78.95
C LYS A 192 -47.23 13.55 79.96
N ARG A 193 -47.00 12.28 80.31
CA ARG A 193 -47.94 11.45 81.12
C ARG A 193 -47.55 11.21 82.59
N LYS A 194 -46.66 12.01 83.19
CA LYS A 194 -46.23 11.82 84.59
C LYS A 194 -46.51 12.97 85.55
N ALA A 195 -47.43 13.89 85.23
CA ALA A 195 -47.84 14.98 86.13
C ALA A 195 -49.20 14.75 86.84
N SER A 196 -49.91 13.66 86.58
CA SER A 196 -51.23 13.42 87.18
C SER A 196 -51.40 11.95 87.60
N ARG A 197 -50.75 11.55 88.70
CA ARG A 197 -51.08 10.30 89.41
C ARG A 197 -51.45 10.68 90.84
N PRO A 198 -52.72 10.57 91.27
CA PRO A 198 -53.11 10.91 92.63
C PRO A 198 -52.45 9.94 93.61
N LEU A 199 -51.89 10.47 94.70
CA LEU A 199 -51.26 9.71 95.77
C LEU A 199 -52.33 8.89 96.54
N PRO A 200 -52.04 7.62 96.90
CA PRO A 200 -52.99 6.80 97.66
C PRO A 200 -53.16 7.35 99.09
N ARG A 201 -54.42 7.57 99.46
CA ARG A 201 -54.88 8.14 100.72
C ARG A 201 -54.62 7.16 101.86
N GLN A 202 -53.76 7.52 102.81
CA GLN A 202 -53.53 6.73 104.02
C GLN A 202 -54.70 6.92 104.99
N GLN A 203 -55.33 5.82 105.43
CA GLN A 203 -56.26 5.79 106.54
C GLN A 203 -55.48 5.55 107.83
N LYS A 204 -55.58 6.48 108.79
CA LYS A 204 -55.19 6.28 110.19
C LYS A 204 -56.43 5.84 110.98
N ARG A 205 -56.19 4.88 111.88
CA ARG A 205 -56.99 4.32 112.99
C ARG A 205 -58.34 4.95 113.26
#